data_AF-A0A1B7MP12-F1
#
_entry.id   AF-A0A1B7MP12-F1
#
_cell.length_a   1.000
_cell.length_b   1.000
_cell.length_c   1.000
_cell.angle_alpha   90.00
_cell.angle_beta   90.00
_cell.angle_gamma   90.00
#
_symmetry.space_group_name_H-M   'P 1'
#
loop_
_entity.id
_entity.type
_entity.pdbx_description
1 polymer ?
#
loop_
_entity_poly.entity_id
_entity_poly.type
_entity_poly.pdbx_seq_one_letter_code
_entity_poly.pdbx_strand_id
1 'polypeptide(L)'
;MLDAGPAFYLATSAFVLAGLSWCRQYWDNRSRLSVPPGPPSLPIIGSILSLGDTARPWLAFNDWRSTYGCDIVYARLLGKPVVVVNSEEVARDLFDLRSLIYSDKPQSIVCEP
;
A
#
# COMPACT_ATOMS: atom_id res chain seq x y z
N MET A 1 25.39 -32.70 -27.66
CA MET A 1 24.97 -33.03 -26.28
C MET A 1 24.67 -31.72 -25.57
N LEU A 2 23.45 -31.61 -25.03
CA LEU A 2 22.76 -30.41 -24.49
C LEU A 2 22.07 -29.47 -25.51
N ASP A 3 20.98 -29.96 -26.11
CA ASP A 3 19.83 -29.12 -26.49
C ASP A 3 18.93 -28.89 -25.25
N ALA A 4 19.42 -28.11 -24.28
CA ALA A 4 18.53 -27.53 -23.29
C ALA A 4 17.87 -26.32 -23.96
N GLY A 5 16.74 -26.55 -24.64
CA GLY A 5 16.06 -25.53 -25.44
C GLY A 5 15.72 -24.26 -24.63
N PRO A 6 15.47 -23.13 -25.29
CA PRO A 6 15.17 -21.84 -24.65
C PRO A 6 14.03 -21.92 -23.61
N ALA A 7 13.13 -22.89 -23.74
CA ALA A 7 12.08 -23.19 -22.79
C ALA A 7 12.57 -23.52 -21.35
N PHE A 8 13.72 -24.17 -21.18
CA PHE A 8 14.27 -24.48 -19.85
C PHE A 8 14.73 -23.23 -19.11
N TYR A 9 15.34 -22.28 -19.83
CA TYR A 9 15.74 -20.99 -19.26
C TYR A 9 14.53 -20.13 -18.89
N LEU A 10 13.49 -20.13 -19.74
CA LEU A 10 12.23 -19.44 -19.44
C LEU A 10 11.56 -20.04 -18.20
N ALA A 11 11.46 -21.37 -18.10
CA ALA A 11 10.84 -22.04 -16.96
C ALA A 11 11.59 -21.77 -15.65
N THR A 12 12.92 -21.91 -15.65
CA THR A 12 13.74 -21.66 -14.45
C THR A 12 13.69 -20.19 -14.02
N SER A 13 13.74 -19.25 -14.96
CA SER A 13 13.60 -17.82 -14.66
C SER A 13 12.22 -17.50 -14.06
N ALA A 14 11.14 -18.09 -14.55
CA ALA A 14 9.79 -17.92 -14.00
C ALA A 14 9.68 -18.47 -12.57
N PHE A 15 10.24 -19.66 -12.29
CA PHE A 15 10.28 -20.23 -10.93
C PHE A 15 11.07 -19.35 -9.96
N VAL A 16 12.22 -18.80 -10.39
CA VAL A 16 13.03 -17.90 -9.56
C VAL A 16 12.28 -16.60 -9.27
N LEU A 17 11.63 -15.99 -10.26
CA LEU A 17 10.83 -14.78 -10.07
C LEU A 17 9.62 -15.03 -9.15
N ALA A 18 8.94 -16.17 -9.31
CA ALA A 18 7.84 -16.56 -8.43
C ALA A 18 8.32 -16.79 -6.98
N GLY A 19 9.44 -17.48 -6.80
CA GLY A 19 10.05 -17.70 -5.49
C GLY A 19 10.49 -16.39 -4.82
N LEU A 20 11.15 -15.49 -5.55
CA LEU A 20 11.53 -14.17 -5.05
C LEU A 20 10.30 -13.32 -4.70
N SER A 21 9.24 -13.35 -5.52
CA SER A 21 7.98 -12.67 -5.23
C SER A 21 7.33 -13.23 -3.96
N TRP A 22 7.29 -14.55 -3.79
CA TRP A 22 6.73 -15.21 -2.62
C TRP A 22 7.53 -14.88 -1.35
N CYS A 23 8.87 -14.93 -1.41
CA CYS A 23 9.74 -14.56 -0.30
C CYS A 23 9.56 -13.09 0.10
N ARG A 24 9.48 -12.17 -0.86
CA ARG A 24 9.22 -10.74 -0.60
C ARG A 24 7.85 -10.55 0.06
N GLN A 25 6.81 -11.18 -0.49
CA GLN A 25 5.46 -11.08 0.07
C GLN A 25 5.38 -11.64 1.49
N TYR A 26 6.07 -12.76 1.75
CA TYR A 26 6.12 -13.37 3.07
C TYR A 26 6.92 -12.53 4.08
N TRP A 27 8.00 -11.87 3.64
CA TRP A 27 8.79 -10.99 4.51
C TRP A 27 8.04 -9.70 4.87
N ASP A 28 7.38 -9.06 3.90
CA ASP A 28 6.50 -7.91 4.12
C ASP A 28 5.37 -8.23 5.10
N ASN A 29 5.01 -9.51 5.23
CA ASN A 29 3.96 -9.98 6.12
C ASN A 29 4.39 -10.14 7.59
N ARG A 30 5.70 -10.16 7.87
CA ARG A 30 6.22 -10.45 9.22
C ARG A 30 6.24 -9.22 10.16
N SER A 31 6.04 -8.01 9.64
CA SER A 31 6.06 -6.77 10.43
C SER A 31 4.68 -6.32 10.93
N ARG A 32 3.71 -7.23 11.02
CA ARG A 32 2.30 -6.91 11.34
C ARG A 32 2.11 -6.53 12.80
N LEU A 33 2.41 -5.27 13.13
CA LEU A 33 1.60 -4.54 14.10
C LEU A 33 0.13 -4.66 13.70
N SER A 34 -0.77 -4.61 14.68
CA SER A 34 -2.21 -4.64 14.42
C SER A 34 -2.59 -3.40 13.60
N VAL A 35 -2.66 -3.56 12.27
CA VAL A 35 -3.06 -2.50 11.37
C VAL A 35 -4.56 -2.33 11.44
N PRO A 36 -5.08 -1.11 11.30
CA PRO A 36 -6.51 -0.89 11.21
C PRO A 36 -7.11 -1.68 10.03
N PRO A 37 -8.40 -2.01 10.08
CA PRO A 37 -9.08 -2.68 8.97
C PRO A 37 -9.04 -1.81 7.71
N GLY A 38 -9.07 -2.45 6.54
CA GLY A 38 -9.10 -1.73 5.27
C GLY A 38 -9.08 -2.64 4.04
N PRO A 39 -9.05 -2.03 2.84
CA PRO A 39 -9.28 -2.74 1.59
C PRO A 39 -8.19 -3.76 1.28
N PRO A 40 -8.58 -4.91 0.70
CA PRO A 40 -7.64 -5.97 0.35
C PRO A 40 -6.55 -5.40 -0.57
N SER A 41 -5.30 -5.61 -0.19
CA SER A 41 -4.15 -5.15 -0.96
C SER A 41 -3.56 -6.32 -1.75
N LEU A 42 -3.52 -6.18 -3.08
CA LEU A 42 -2.82 -7.12 -3.94
C LEU A 42 -1.30 -6.90 -3.84
N PRO A 43 -0.48 -7.94 -4.05
CA PRO A 43 0.96 -7.76 -4.19
C PRO A 43 1.25 -6.75 -5.32
N ILE A 44 2.17 -5.83 -5.08
CA ILE A 44 2.65 -4.78 -6.02
C ILE A 44 1.64 -3.63 -6.23
N ILE A 45 0.42 -3.92 -6.69
CA ILE A 45 -0.59 -2.89 -7.02
C ILE A 45 -1.21 -2.29 -5.74
N GLY A 46 -1.39 -3.11 -4.71
CA GLY A 46 -2.08 -2.72 -3.48
C GLY A 46 -3.60 -2.64 -3.65
N SER A 47 -4.22 -1.73 -2.90
CA SER A 47 -5.67 -1.48 -2.79
C SER A 47 -6.18 -0.45 -3.80
N ILE A 48 -5.42 -0.10 -4.85
CA ILE A 48 -5.84 0.90 -5.86
C ILE A 48 -7.10 0.47 -6.58
N LEU A 49 -7.28 -0.83 -6.80
CA LEU A 49 -8.49 -1.36 -7.42
C LEU A 49 -9.76 -1.01 -6.63
N SER A 50 -9.62 -0.77 -5.32
CA SER A 50 -10.71 -0.36 -4.45
C SER A 50 -11.01 1.16 -4.48
N LEU A 51 -10.17 1.97 -5.14
CA LEU A 51 -10.43 3.40 -5.31
C LEU A 51 -11.47 3.68 -6.40
N GLY A 52 -11.60 2.81 -7.40
CA GLY A 52 -12.46 3.01 -8.56
C GLY A 52 -12.00 4.17 -9.46
N ASP A 53 -12.22 5.41 -9.01
CA ASP A 53 -11.83 6.64 -9.71
C ASP A 53 -10.53 7.23 -9.11
N THR A 54 -9.44 7.16 -9.87
CA THR A 54 -8.13 7.68 -9.45
C THR A 54 -8.07 9.22 -9.50
N ALA A 55 -8.95 9.88 -10.25
CA ALA A 55 -9.01 11.34 -10.28
C ALA A 55 -9.70 11.91 -9.03
N ARG A 56 -10.55 11.12 -8.37
CA ARG A 56 -11.31 11.52 -7.18
C ARG A 56 -11.21 10.49 -6.05
N PRO A 57 -9.99 10.19 -5.56
CA PRO A 57 -9.77 9.14 -4.57
C PRO A 57 -10.46 9.43 -3.23
N TRP A 58 -10.72 10.69 -2.90
CA TRP A 58 -11.42 11.09 -1.68
C TRP A 58 -12.85 10.57 -1.58
N LEU A 59 -13.52 10.29 -2.71
CA LEU A 59 -14.85 9.66 -2.70
C LEU A 59 -14.76 8.24 -2.15
N ALA A 60 -13.81 7.45 -2.66
CA ALA A 60 -13.58 6.10 -2.17
C ALA A 60 -13.11 6.08 -0.71
N PHE A 61 -12.27 7.04 -0.30
CA PHE A 61 -11.84 7.18 1.10
C PHE A 61 -13.02 7.42 2.06
N ASN A 62 -13.98 8.24 1.64
CA ASN A 62 -15.20 8.46 2.39
C ASN A 62 -16.07 7.20 2.45
N ASP A 63 -16.24 6.50 1.34
CA ASP A 63 -17.04 5.26 1.27
C ASP A 63 -16.44 4.12 2.12
N TRP A 64 -15.11 4.07 2.23
CA TRP A 64 -14.42 3.11 3.09
C TRP A 64 -14.76 3.27 4.57
N ARG A 65 -15.10 4.48 5.04
CA ARG A 65 -15.58 4.69 6.42
C ARG A 65 -16.81 3.83 6.70
N SER A 66 -17.79 3.89 5.82
CA SER A 66 -19.03 3.12 5.94
C SER A 66 -18.80 1.62 5.70
N THR A 67 -17.89 1.28 4.80
CA THR A 67 -17.61 -0.12 4.43
C THR A 67 -16.90 -0.90 5.55
N TYR A 68 -15.91 -0.27 6.21
CA TYR A 68 -15.11 -0.92 7.26
C TYR A 68 -15.55 -0.55 8.68
N GLY A 69 -16.46 0.42 8.83
CA GLY A 69 -17.02 0.81 10.13
C GLY A 69 -16.00 1.40 11.10
N CYS A 70 -14.91 1.98 10.59
CA CYS A 70 -13.81 2.54 11.39
C CYS A 70 -13.46 3.95 10.89
N ASP A 71 -13.08 4.82 11.81
CA ASP A 71 -12.65 6.19 11.48
C ASP A 71 -11.20 6.25 10.96
N ILE A 72 -10.43 5.18 11.16
CA ILE A 72 -9.07 5.02 10.61
C ILE A 72 -9.06 3.77 9.74
N VAL A 73 -8.68 3.94 8.47
CA VAL A 73 -8.60 2.85 7.49
C VAL A 73 -7.17 2.72 6.98
N TYR A 74 -6.65 1.50 6.92
CA TYR A 74 -5.33 1.24 6.34
C TYR A 74 -5.45 0.70 4.92
N ALA A 75 -4.74 1.32 3.97
CA ALA A 75 -4.66 0.88 2.60
C ALA A 75 -3.20 0.84 2.13
N ARG A 76 -2.90 0.06 1.09
CA ARG A 76 -1.60 0.10 0.42
C ARG A 76 -1.80 0.63 -0.99
N LEU A 77 -1.27 1.78 -1.35
CA LEU A 77 -1.41 2.36 -2.69
C LEU A 77 -0.07 2.33 -3.43
N LEU A 78 0.02 1.60 -4.55
CA LEU A 78 1.27 1.45 -5.33
C LEU A 78 2.45 0.98 -4.46
N GLY A 79 2.22 0.03 -3.57
CA GLY A 79 3.23 -0.47 -2.63
C GLY A 79 3.51 0.45 -1.43
N LYS A 80 2.93 1.65 -1.36
CA LYS A 80 3.09 2.57 -0.22
C LYS A 80 1.98 2.36 0.82
N PRO A 81 2.31 2.21 2.11
CA PRO A 81 1.30 2.20 3.17
C PRO A 81 0.66 3.58 3.30
N VAL A 82 -0.66 3.62 3.38
CA VAL A 82 -1.47 4.84 3.51
C VAL A 82 -2.49 4.63 4.62
N VAL A 83 -2.59 5.59 5.52
CA VAL A 83 -3.61 5.64 6.57
C VAL A 83 -4.58 6.75 6.22
N VAL A 84 -5.86 6.40 6.09
CA VAL A 84 -6.95 7.33 5.81
C VAL A 84 -7.67 7.63 7.12
N VAL A 85 -7.81 8.92 7.44
CA VAL A 85 -8.49 9.40 8.65
C VAL A 85 -9.80 10.06 8.22
N ASN A 86 -10.91 9.52 8.70
CA ASN A 86 -12.28 9.92 8.33
C ASN A 86 -13.07 10.60 9.48
N SER A 87 -12.42 10.85 10.63
CA SER A 87 -13.00 11.57 11.78
C SER A 87 -12.22 12.84 12.09
N GLU A 88 -12.94 13.93 12.34
CA GLU A 88 -12.38 15.22 12.74
C GLU A 88 -11.63 15.12 14.07
N GLU A 89 -12.20 14.41 15.05
CA GLU A 89 -11.60 14.26 16.38
C GLU A 89 -10.24 13.57 16.29
N VAL A 90 -10.14 12.53 15.46
CA VAL A 90 -8.91 11.77 15.22
C VAL A 90 -7.91 12.62 14.42
N ALA A 91 -8.37 13.36 13.41
CA ALA A 91 -7.52 14.26 12.64
C ALA A 91 -6.88 15.32 13.53
N ARG A 92 -7.64 15.91 14.46
CA ARG A 92 -7.14 16.87 15.45
C ARG A 92 -6.12 16.25 16.41
N ASP A 93 -6.37 15.05 16.92
CA ASP A 93 -5.42 14.38 17.83
C ASP A 93 -4.09 14.03 17.14
N LEU A 94 -4.15 13.60 15.88
CA LEU A 94 -2.97 13.22 15.12
C LEU A 94 -2.22 14.43 14.55
N PHE A 95 -2.90 15.33 13.85
CA PHE A 95 -2.25 16.40 13.11
C PHE A 95 -2.02 17.67 13.92
N ASP A 96 -2.87 18.01 14.88
CA ASP A 96 -2.70 19.21 15.69
C ASP A 96 -1.94 18.90 16.98
N LEU A 97 -2.50 18.03 17.82
CA LEU A 97 -1.96 17.74 19.16
C LEU A 97 -0.61 17.01 19.09
N ARG A 98 -0.40 16.21 18.04
CA ARG A 98 0.84 15.43 17.80
C ARG A 98 1.58 15.87 16.54
N SER A 99 1.41 17.13 16.14
CA SER A 99 2.06 17.73 14.97
C SER A 99 3.57 17.46 14.89
N LEU A 100 4.29 17.46 16.02
CA LEU A 100 5.73 17.17 16.07
C LEU A 100 6.11 15.75 15.58
N ILE A 101 5.19 14.79 15.61
CA ILE A 101 5.42 13.40 15.19
C ILE A 101 5.00 13.18 13.73
N TYR A 102 4.00 13.92 13.24
CA TYR A 102 3.37 13.69 11.93
C TYR A 102 3.55 14.83 10.91
N SER A 103 4.39 15.82 11.23
CA SER A 103 4.68 16.95 10.33
C SER A 103 5.76 16.68 9.29
N ASP A 104 6.36 15.48 9.29
CA ASP A 104 7.34 15.08 8.29
C ASP A 104 6.72 15.10 6.88
N LYS A 105 7.40 15.79 5.96
CA LYS A 105 6.98 15.92 4.56
C LYS A 105 7.89 15.07 3.65
N PRO A 106 7.32 14.35 2.67
CA PRO A 106 8.13 13.71 1.64
C PRO A 106 8.99 14.75 0.92
N GLN A 107 10.30 14.49 0.84
CA GLN A 107 11.24 15.34 0.14
C GLN A 107 10.83 15.42 -1.33
N SER A 108 10.53 16.62 -1.81
CA SER A 108 10.21 16.87 -3.22
C SER A 108 11.51 17.28 -3.93
N ILE A 109 11.80 16.68 -5.07
CA ILE A 109 12.99 16.98 -5.89
C ILE A 109 12.75 18.23 -6.76
N VAL A 110 11.73 19.04 -6.43
CA VAL A 110 11.48 20.28 -7.16
C VAL A 110 12.60 21.26 -6.79
N CYS A 111 13.57 21.41 -7.69
CA CYS A 111 14.40 22.61 -7.74
C CYS A 111 13.49 23.77 -8.14
N GLU A 112 13.19 24.66 -7.20
CA GLU A 112 12.70 25.99 -7.56
C GLU A 112 13.88 26.78 -8.18
N PRO A 113 13.75 27.27 -9.42
CA PRO A 113 14.75 28.13 -10.07
C PRO A 113 14.75 29.57 -9.53
#